data_AF-A0A0Q9PN71-F1
#
_entry.id   AF-A0A0Q9PN71-F1
#
_cell.length_a   1.000
_cell.length_b   1.000
_cell.length_c   1.000
_cell.angle_alpha   90.00
_cell.angle_beta   90.00
_cell.angle_gamma   90.00
#
_symmetry.space_group_name_H-M   'P 1'
#
loop_
_entity.id
_entity.type
_entity.pdbx_description
1 polymer ?
#
loop_
_entity_poly.entity_id
_entity_poly.type
_entity_poly.pdbx_seq_one_letter_code
_entity_poly.pdbx_strand_id
1 'polypeptide(L)'
;MVGILNTIRHVTFEDIRVEEFELGQLVDIRVIWNMDYNPVSGRRIENITFRNLTYQGANTNPNRIYGYDEERTAENIRFENLRINGELILRPEPGNFVINEYARGVSFHKIEEDK
;
A
#
# COMPACT_ATOMS: atom_id res chain seq x y z
N MET A 1 1.04 7.32 4.86
CA MET A 1 1.77 8.42 4.19
C MET A 1 2.91 8.89 5.07
N VAL A 2 4.05 9.28 4.48
CA VAL A 2 5.20 9.82 5.23
C VAL A 2 5.52 11.24 4.77
N GLY A 3 5.75 12.13 5.74
CA GLY A 3 6.25 13.49 5.55
C GLY A 3 7.52 13.79 6.38
N ILE A 4 8.23 14.85 6.00
CA ILE A 4 9.46 15.45 6.57
C ILE A 4 10.50 14.45 7.11
N LEU A 5 11.50 14.11 6.29
CA LEU A 5 12.74 13.39 6.68
C LEU A 5 12.58 12.02 7.36
N ASN A 6 11.36 11.51 7.48
CA ASN A 6 11.07 10.25 8.15
C ASN A 6 11.25 9.06 7.20
N THR A 7 11.64 7.92 7.78
CA THR A 7 11.66 6.61 7.13
C THR A 7 10.72 5.69 7.90
N ILE A 8 9.75 5.09 7.22
CA ILE A 8 8.94 4.00 7.79
C ILE A 8 9.46 2.69 7.24
N ARG A 9 9.77 1.74 8.12
CA ARG A 9 10.26 0.43 7.72
C ARG A 9 9.92 -0.68 8.70
N HIS A 10 9.87 -1.91 8.19
CA HIS A 10 9.61 -3.13 8.96
C HIS A 10 8.29 -3.08 9.73
N VAL A 11 7.21 -2.77 9.01
CA VAL A 11 5.86 -2.68 9.58
C VAL A 11 4.99 -3.78 8.99
N THR A 12 4.26 -4.48 9.85
CA THR A 12 3.23 -5.43 9.46
C THR A 12 1.87 -4.93 9.92
N PHE A 13 0.92 -4.93 9.00
CA PHE A 13 -0.51 -4.74 9.26
C PHE A 13 -1.17 -6.10 9.05
N GLU A 14 -1.75 -6.70 10.09
CA GLU A 14 -2.30 -8.05 10.01
C GLU A 14 -3.74 -8.15 10.54
N ASP A 15 -4.50 -9.07 9.95
CA ASP A 15 -5.87 -9.43 10.33
C ASP A 15 -6.83 -8.24 10.38
N ILE A 16 -6.84 -7.48 9.29
CA ILE A 16 -7.66 -6.27 9.14
C ILE A 16 -8.87 -6.55 8.25
N ARG A 17 -10.04 -6.11 8.71
CA ARG A 17 -11.28 -6.06 7.93
C ARG A 17 -11.73 -4.61 7.77
N VAL A 18 -11.96 -4.21 6.53
CA VAL A 18 -12.47 -2.88 6.16
C VAL A 18 -13.82 -3.07 5.45
N GLU A 19 -14.83 -2.33 5.89
CA GLU A 19 -16.13 -2.25 5.20
C GLU A 19 -16.17 -1.04 4.27
N GLU A 20 -17.27 -0.93 3.53
CA GLU A 20 -17.55 0.19 2.63
C GLU A 20 -17.30 1.55 3.31
N PHE A 21 -16.68 2.46 2.57
CA PHE A 21 -16.46 3.84 2.99
C PHE A 21 -16.92 4.80 1.89
N GLU A 22 -17.44 5.96 2.27
CA GLU A 22 -17.91 6.97 1.32
C GLU A 22 -16.76 7.73 0.66
N LEU A 23 -15.73 8.06 1.45
CA LEU A 23 -14.56 8.81 1.03
C LEU A 23 -13.31 8.11 1.53
N GLY A 24 -12.42 7.71 0.63
CA GLY A 24 -11.17 7.05 1.01
C GLY A 24 -10.57 6.17 -0.07
N GLN A 25 -9.49 5.50 0.31
CA GLN A 25 -8.79 4.49 -0.45
C GLN A 25 -8.42 3.38 0.56
N LEU A 26 -8.58 2.10 0.20
CA LEU A 26 -8.24 1.00 1.10
C LEU A 26 -6.73 1.04 1.44
N VAL A 27 -5.89 1.32 0.43
CA VAL A 27 -4.45 1.48 0.58
C VAL A 27 -4.00 2.81 -0.04
N ASP A 28 -3.31 3.62 0.76
CA ASP A 28 -2.62 4.82 0.29
C ASP A 28 -1.20 4.94 0.89
N ILE A 29 -0.24 4.34 0.19
CA ILE A 29 1.19 4.35 0.54
C ILE A 29 1.90 5.33 -0.38
N ARG A 30 2.27 6.49 0.16
CA ARG A 30 2.97 7.52 -0.59
C ARG A 30 4.07 8.17 0.24
N VAL A 31 5.24 8.34 -0.38
CA VAL A 31 6.21 9.36 0.03
C VAL A 31 5.71 10.68 -0.54
N ILE A 32 5.36 11.62 0.34
CA ILE A 32 4.72 12.86 -0.09
C ILE A 32 5.66 14.02 0.15
N TRP A 33 5.74 14.87 -0.87
CA TRP A 33 6.19 16.25 -0.74
C TRP A 33 4.99 17.15 -0.97
N ASN A 34 4.77 18.07 -0.04
CA ASN A 34 3.74 19.09 -0.19
C ASN A 34 4.40 20.42 0.21
N MET A 35 4.63 21.31 -0.75
CA MET A 35 5.38 22.54 -0.51
C MET A 35 4.75 23.43 0.57
N ASP A 36 3.42 23.39 0.72
CA ASP A 36 2.68 24.21 1.68
C ASP A 36 2.70 23.65 3.12
N TYR A 37 3.03 22.37 3.30
CA TYR A 37 2.95 21.68 4.61
C TYR A 37 4.22 20.92 5.01
N ASN A 38 5.03 20.50 4.05
CA ASN A 38 6.24 19.70 4.18
C ASN A 38 7.34 20.33 3.29
N PRO A 39 8.13 21.29 3.81
CA PRO A 39 9.19 21.92 3.02
C PRO A 39 10.26 20.91 2.57
N VAL A 40 10.32 19.73 3.20
CA VAL A 40 11.16 18.59 2.82
C VAL A 40 10.29 17.33 2.74
N SER A 41 10.46 16.52 1.70
CA SER A 41 9.73 15.26 1.52
C SER A 41 10.09 14.22 2.60
N GLY A 42 9.27 13.17 2.74
CA GLY A 42 9.70 11.95 3.42
C GLY A 42 10.95 11.33 2.77
N ARG A 43 11.68 10.48 3.49
CA ARG A 43 12.88 9.80 2.97
C ARG A 43 12.56 8.52 2.24
N ARG A 44 11.86 7.57 2.87
CA ARG A 44 11.58 6.25 2.29
C ARG A 44 10.46 5.53 3.01
N ILE A 45 9.75 4.68 2.28
CA ILE A 45 8.87 3.65 2.85
C ILE A 45 9.43 2.31 2.37
N GLU A 46 9.81 1.41 3.27
CA GLU A 46 10.39 0.12 2.87
C GLU A 46 9.92 -1.05 3.74
N ASN A 47 9.85 -2.25 3.16
CA ASN A 47 9.57 -3.49 3.90
C ASN A 47 8.26 -3.43 4.71
N ILE A 48 7.16 -3.15 4.02
CA ILE A 48 5.81 -3.10 4.60
C ILE A 48 5.07 -4.36 4.20
N THR A 49 4.41 -5.02 5.15
CA THR A 49 3.60 -6.22 4.89
C THR A 49 2.15 -5.97 5.31
N PHE A 50 1.21 -6.21 4.41
CA PHE A 50 -0.22 -6.31 4.69
C PHE A 50 -0.60 -7.78 4.63
N ARG A 51 -0.98 -8.36 5.77
CA ARG A 51 -1.34 -9.76 5.89
C ARG A 51 -2.81 -9.91 6.24
N ASN A 52 -3.52 -10.80 5.55
CA ASN A 52 -4.94 -11.07 5.80
C ASN A 52 -5.80 -9.79 5.82
N LEU A 53 -5.54 -8.88 4.87
CA LEU A 53 -6.34 -7.67 4.68
C LEU A 53 -7.58 -8.03 3.86
N THR A 54 -8.77 -7.77 4.40
CA THR A 54 -10.04 -7.97 3.71
C THR A 54 -10.80 -6.66 3.55
N TYR A 55 -11.37 -6.44 2.38
CA TYR A 55 -12.20 -5.27 2.08
C TYR A 55 -13.53 -5.70 1.47
N GLN A 56 -14.63 -5.19 2.00
CA GLN A 56 -15.98 -5.37 1.47
C GLN A 56 -16.52 -4.00 1.06
N GLY A 57 -16.41 -3.67 -0.23
CA GLY A 57 -16.93 -2.41 -0.75
C GLY A 57 -16.64 -2.16 -2.22
N ALA A 58 -17.01 -0.99 -2.70
CA ALA A 58 -17.05 -0.69 -4.13
C ALA A 58 -15.66 -0.67 -4.80
N ASN A 59 -14.57 -0.41 -4.03
CA ASN A 59 -13.19 -0.33 -4.53
C ASN A 59 -13.02 0.61 -5.74
N THR A 60 -13.81 1.69 -5.79
CA THR A 60 -13.86 2.62 -6.93
C THR A 60 -12.65 3.54 -6.98
N ASN A 61 -12.17 3.98 -5.83
CA ASN A 61 -10.93 4.75 -5.73
C ASN A 61 -9.72 3.82 -5.79
N PRO A 62 -8.70 4.15 -6.60
CA PRO A 62 -7.54 3.28 -6.77
C PRO A 62 -6.76 3.12 -5.47
N ASN A 63 -6.11 1.98 -5.28
CA ASN A 63 -5.12 1.77 -4.23
C ASN A 63 -3.77 2.31 -4.69
N ARG A 64 -3.13 3.21 -3.94
CA ARG A 64 -1.91 3.92 -4.40
C ARG A 64 -0.66 3.44 -3.69
N ILE A 65 0.39 3.18 -4.47
CA ILE A 65 1.74 2.91 -3.94
C ILE A 65 2.74 3.74 -4.74
N TYR A 66 3.08 4.93 -4.24
CA TYR A 66 3.97 5.85 -4.94
C TYR A 66 5.23 6.15 -4.13
N GLY A 67 6.38 6.01 -4.80
CA GLY A 67 7.58 6.77 -4.44
C GLY A 67 7.48 8.20 -5.00
N TYR A 68 8.42 9.05 -4.60
CA TYR A 68 8.48 10.44 -5.02
C TYR A 68 9.51 10.67 -6.14
N ASP A 69 10.72 10.13 -5.97
CA ASP A 69 11.82 10.16 -6.94
C ASP A 69 12.76 8.96 -6.74
N GLU A 70 13.86 8.91 -7.49
CA GLU A 70 14.88 7.83 -7.45
C GLU A 70 15.50 7.59 -6.06
N GLU A 71 15.58 8.60 -5.20
CA GLU A 71 16.13 8.48 -3.85
C GLU A 71 15.05 8.14 -2.82
N ARG A 72 13.83 8.63 -3.07
CA ARG A 72 12.69 8.63 -2.16
C ARG A 72 11.60 7.67 -2.62
N THR A 73 11.93 6.40 -2.49
CA THR A 73 11.16 5.29 -3.03
C THR A 73 10.15 4.70 -2.05
N ALA A 74 9.22 3.92 -2.59
CA ALA A 74 8.39 2.97 -1.84
C ALA A 74 8.83 1.55 -2.21
N GLU A 75 9.47 0.82 -1.31
CA GLU A 75 10.15 -0.43 -1.62
C GLU A 75 9.60 -1.62 -0.84
N ASN A 76 9.54 -2.79 -1.47
CA ASN A 76 9.21 -4.06 -0.82
C ASN A 76 7.88 -4.03 -0.05
N ILE A 77 6.82 -3.58 -0.73
CA ILE A 77 5.46 -3.61 -0.19
C ILE A 77 4.82 -4.94 -0.55
N ARG A 78 4.44 -5.73 0.46
CA ARG A 78 3.92 -7.09 0.28
C ARG A 78 2.47 -7.17 0.74
N PHE A 79 1.64 -7.78 -0.09
CA PHE A 79 0.28 -8.17 0.26
C PHE A 79 0.22 -9.69 0.35
N GLU A 80 -0.10 -10.19 1.53
CA GLU A 80 -0.23 -11.61 1.83
C GLU A 80 -1.70 -11.88 2.13
N ASN A 81 -2.37 -12.66 1.27
CA ASN A 81 -3.80 -12.99 1.38
C ASN A 81 -4.73 -11.75 1.41
N LEU A 82 -4.44 -10.74 0.56
CA LEU A 82 -5.35 -9.62 0.33
C LEU A 82 -6.61 -10.09 -0.38
N ARG A 83 -7.78 -9.74 0.17
CA ARG A 83 -9.08 -10.02 -0.45
C ARG A 83 -9.94 -8.79 -0.58
N ILE A 84 -10.54 -8.60 -1.76
CA ILE A 84 -11.51 -7.55 -2.04
C ILE A 84 -12.80 -8.22 -2.51
N ASN A 85 -13.91 -7.98 -1.81
CA ASN A 85 -15.21 -8.60 -2.05
C ASN A 85 -15.15 -10.14 -2.13
N GLY A 86 -14.32 -10.75 -1.27
CA GLY A 86 -14.09 -12.20 -1.22
C GLY A 86 -13.07 -12.73 -2.23
N GLU A 87 -12.72 -11.96 -3.27
CA GLU A 87 -11.76 -12.35 -4.29
C GLU A 87 -10.32 -12.16 -3.82
N LEU A 88 -9.47 -13.16 -4.07
CA LEU A 88 -8.04 -13.10 -3.74
C LEU A 88 -7.29 -12.26 -4.77
N ILE A 89 -6.58 -11.24 -4.30
CA ILE A 89 -5.81 -10.33 -5.14
C ILE A 89 -4.36 -10.79 -5.21
N LEU A 90 -3.94 -11.24 -6.40
CA LEU A 90 -2.59 -11.73 -6.69
C LEU A 90 -1.82 -10.84 -7.68
N ARG A 91 -2.46 -9.81 -8.21
CA ARG A 91 -1.86 -8.83 -9.13
C ARG A 91 -2.44 -7.44 -8.87
N PRO A 92 -1.74 -6.36 -9.26
CA PRO A 92 -2.21 -4.99 -9.04
C PRO A 92 -3.58 -4.70 -9.66
N GLU A 93 -3.82 -5.15 -10.89
CA GLU A 93 -4.96 -4.69 -11.71
C GLU A 93 -6.32 -5.13 -11.13
N PRO A 94 -6.54 -6.41 -10.74
CA PRO A 94 -7.78 -6.82 -10.09
C PRO A 94 -8.05 -6.09 -8.77
N GLY A 95 -6.98 -5.65 -8.08
CA GLY A 95 -7.10 -4.90 -6.83
C GLY A 95 -7.30 -3.40 -7.01
N ASN A 96 -7.43 -2.90 -8.25
CA ASN A 96 -7.46 -1.47 -8.57
C ASN A 96 -6.22 -0.71 -8.05
N PHE A 97 -5.03 -1.33 -8.11
CA PHE A 97 -3.80 -0.66 -7.71
C PHE A 97 -3.22 0.20 -8.82
N VAL A 98 -2.75 1.39 -8.46
CA VAL A 98 -1.93 2.24 -9.31
C VAL A 98 -0.58 2.42 -8.60
N ILE A 99 0.47 2.05 -9.32
CA ILE A 99 1.86 1.97 -8.84
C ILE A 99 2.72 2.78 -9.80
N ASN A 100 3.54 3.70 -9.29
CA ASN A 100 4.40 4.54 -10.14
C ASN A 100 5.82 3.96 -10.28
N GLU A 101 6.64 4.58 -11.12
CA GLU A 101 8.01 4.15 -11.45
C GLU A 101 8.99 4.15 -10.26
N TYR A 102 8.69 4.91 -9.19
CA TYR A 102 9.51 4.99 -7.98
C TYR A 102 9.08 4.00 -6.88
N ALA A 103 8.10 3.14 -7.17
CA ALA A 103 7.73 2.03 -6.31
C ALA A 103 8.32 0.72 -6.84
N ARG A 104 9.02 -0.02 -5.96
CA ARG A 104 9.81 -1.20 -6.35
C ARG A 104 9.48 -2.38 -5.44
N GLY A 105 9.51 -3.60 -6.00
CA GLY A 105 9.29 -4.82 -5.21
C GLY A 105 7.88 -4.95 -4.63
N VAL A 106 6.86 -4.36 -5.27
CA VAL A 106 5.47 -4.58 -4.87
C VAL A 106 5.06 -6.00 -5.27
N SER A 107 4.54 -6.77 -4.32
CA SER A 107 4.17 -8.17 -4.57
C SER A 107 2.91 -8.62 -3.83
N PHE A 108 2.23 -9.61 -4.40
CA PHE A 108 0.96 -10.14 -3.92
C PHE A 108 1.04 -11.66 -3.88
N HIS A 109 0.76 -12.26 -2.72
CA HIS A 109 0.94 -13.69 -2.46
C HIS A 109 -0.29 -14.26 -1.79
N LYS A 110 -0.61 -15.52 -2.12
CA LYS A 110 -1.50 -16.33 -1.30
C LYS A 110 -0.70 -16.86 -0.11
N ILE A 111 -1.28 -16.86 1.08
CA ILE A 111 -0.75 -17.68 2.19
C ILE A 111 -1.34 -19.08 2.03
N GLU A 112 -0.47 -20.08 1.96
CA GLU A 112 -0.90 -21.47 2.11
C GLU A 112 -1.10 -21.72 3.61
N GLU A 113 -2.29 -22.16 4.00
CA GLU A 113 -2.51 -22.66 5.36
C GLU A 113 -1.83 -24.02 5.46
N ASP A 114 -0.94 -24.18 6.45
CA ASP A 114 -0.40 -25.48 6.83
C ASP A 114 -1.58 -26.43 7.13
N LYS A 115 -1.64 -27.55 6.41
CA LYS A 115 -2.66 -28.59 6.60
C LYS A 115 -2.51 -29.33 7.93
#